data_AF-A0A3D2TMF7-F1
#
_entry.id   AF-A0A3D2TMF7-F1
#
_cell.length_a   1.000
_cell.length_b   1.000
_cell.length_c   1.000
_cell.angle_alpha   90.00
_cell.angle_beta   90.00
_cell.angle_gamma   90.00
#
_symmetry.space_group_name_H-M   'P 1'
#
loop_
_entity.id
_entity.type
_entity.pdbx_description
1 polymer ?
#
loop_
_entity_poly.entity_id
_entity_poly.type
_entity_poly.pdbx_seq_one_letter_code
_entity_poly.pdbx_strand_id
1 'polypeptide(L)'
;MALRGILEYGIATNDAKLKNFARAGYEYARIFGISRLGWFQEYTGKHSHETCGLVNMIALAIKLSQSGVGDYWEDVDCYVRNHLTESHFIDMDGFLRANKDRELTDDEKAILKRLVGTFAGWGTPVRFDDSRIMNCCTANGSQALYYVWDSILQHDERKVTVNLLLNRSSPWLDVKSSLPYQGEVRLKNKSAQRVSVRIPNWVDKDEVKIQVDGRDTKADWLQNYLTLAGLGASSEIVIRFPMRTSTETYSVDSYEFRGTEYLGRYDYNITFRGNTAIQVEPSEQEGLATYQRSHYQNSDVPTVEMSDYVPPKRIAW
;
A
#
# COMPACT_ATOMS: atom_id res chain seq x y z
N MET A 1 -10.69 -13.75 3.70
CA MET A 1 -11.43 -14.60 2.72
C MET A 1 -12.95 -14.53 2.85
N ALA A 2 -13.57 -14.78 4.02
CA ALA A 2 -15.04 -14.83 4.14
C ALA A 2 -15.76 -13.55 3.67
N LEU A 3 -15.33 -12.37 4.15
CA LEU A 3 -15.95 -11.09 3.77
C LEU A 3 -15.81 -10.78 2.27
N ARG A 4 -14.69 -11.16 1.64
CA ARG A 4 -14.50 -11.00 0.19
C ARG A 4 -15.51 -11.86 -0.59
N GLY A 5 -15.72 -13.11 -0.21
CA GLY A 5 -16.73 -13.97 -0.83
C GLY A 5 -18.15 -13.42 -0.67
N ILE A 6 -18.48 -12.89 0.52
CA ILE A 6 -19.78 -12.24 0.76
C ILE A 6 -19.95 -11.00 -0.12
N LEU A 7 -18.90 -10.18 -0.26
CA LEU A 7 -18.92 -9.01 -1.13
C LEU A 7 -19.13 -9.41 -2.60
N GLU A 8 -18.40 -10.38 -3.11
CA GLU A 8 -18.55 -10.88 -4.48
C GLU A 8 -19.98 -11.36 -4.74
N TYR A 9 -20.53 -12.16 -3.84
CA TYR A 9 -21.91 -12.64 -3.96
C TYR A 9 -22.92 -11.48 -3.89
N GLY A 10 -22.71 -10.51 -3.00
CA GLY A 10 -23.52 -9.30 -2.92
C GLY A 10 -23.46 -8.45 -4.19
N ILE A 11 -22.28 -8.34 -4.83
CA ILE A 11 -22.12 -7.67 -6.13
C ILE A 11 -22.90 -8.42 -7.21
N ALA A 12 -22.70 -9.74 -7.32
CA ALA A 12 -23.32 -10.57 -8.35
C ALA A 12 -24.87 -10.60 -8.26
N THR A 13 -25.42 -10.52 -7.05
CA THR A 13 -26.87 -10.54 -6.79
C THR A 13 -27.48 -9.16 -6.61
N ASN A 14 -26.66 -8.11 -6.66
CA ASN A 14 -27.02 -6.74 -6.31
C ASN A 14 -27.68 -6.60 -4.91
N ASP A 15 -27.28 -7.42 -3.94
CA ASP A 15 -27.81 -7.36 -2.58
C ASP A 15 -27.05 -6.32 -1.74
N ALA A 16 -27.74 -5.22 -1.41
CA ALA A 16 -27.19 -4.13 -0.62
C ALA A 16 -26.87 -4.52 0.83
N LYS A 17 -27.59 -5.48 1.43
CA LYS A 17 -27.34 -5.93 2.80
C LYS A 17 -26.04 -6.70 2.88
N LEU A 18 -25.79 -7.59 1.91
CA LEU A 18 -24.54 -8.35 1.83
C LEU A 18 -23.33 -7.46 1.56
N LYS A 19 -23.46 -6.50 0.62
CA LYS A 19 -22.44 -5.48 0.38
C LYS A 19 -22.11 -4.69 1.65
N ASN A 20 -23.14 -4.23 2.37
CA ASN A 20 -22.94 -3.48 3.61
C ASN A 20 -22.40 -4.33 4.75
N PHE A 21 -22.74 -5.61 4.84
CA PHE A 21 -22.16 -6.53 5.82
C PHE A 21 -20.66 -6.71 5.59
N ALA A 22 -20.24 -6.91 4.34
CA ALA A 22 -18.82 -6.99 4.01
C ALA A 22 -18.07 -5.68 4.32
N ARG A 23 -18.68 -4.53 3.99
CA ARG A 23 -18.15 -3.20 4.34
C ARG A 23 -18.01 -3.02 5.85
N ALA A 24 -19.06 -3.29 6.62
CA ALA A 24 -19.04 -3.16 8.08
C ALA A 24 -18.01 -4.11 8.72
N GLY A 25 -17.86 -5.32 8.19
CA GLY A 25 -16.83 -6.25 8.64
C GLY A 25 -15.40 -5.76 8.35
N TYR A 26 -15.18 -5.12 7.19
CA TYR A 26 -13.91 -4.46 6.89
C TYR A 26 -13.63 -3.33 7.88
N GLU A 27 -14.59 -2.42 8.09
CA GLU A 27 -14.46 -1.30 9.04
C GLU A 27 -14.17 -1.78 10.46
N TYR A 28 -14.85 -2.84 10.90
CA TYR A 28 -14.59 -3.46 12.19
C TYR A 28 -13.17 -4.04 12.27
N ALA A 29 -12.71 -4.76 11.24
CA ALA A 29 -11.38 -5.34 11.23
C ALA A 29 -10.26 -4.28 11.27
N ARG A 30 -10.48 -3.09 10.66
CA ARG A 30 -9.49 -2.00 10.60
C ARG A 30 -9.06 -1.49 11.97
N ILE A 31 -9.89 -1.62 13.01
CA ILE A 31 -9.58 -1.11 14.34
C ILE A 31 -8.61 -2.01 15.12
N PHE A 32 -8.39 -3.25 14.66
CA PHE A 32 -7.49 -4.21 15.31
C PHE A 32 -6.06 -4.10 14.76
N GLY A 33 -5.49 -2.91 14.89
CA GLY A 33 -4.13 -2.61 14.46
C GLY A 33 -3.91 -1.13 14.19
N ILE A 34 -2.89 -0.83 13.40
CA ILE A 34 -2.52 0.52 12.97
C ILE A 34 -2.90 0.64 11.50
N SER A 35 -4.13 1.04 11.23
CA SER A 35 -4.65 1.17 9.86
C SER A 35 -3.76 2.09 9.01
N ARG A 36 -3.31 3.23 9.53
CA ARG A 36 -2.38 4.15 8.84
C ARG A 36 -1.09 3.47 8.34
N LEU A 37 -0.66 2.42 9.02
CA LEU A 37 0.53 1.64 8.68
C LEU A 37 0.21 0.43 7.79
N GLY A 38 -1.04 -0.07 7.81
CA GLY A 38 -1.38 -1.39 7.27
C GLY A 38 -0.91 -2.53 8.16
N TRP A 39 -0.70 -2.28 9.46
CA TRP A 39 -0.38 -3.33 10.42
C TRP A 39 -1.67 -3.80 11.10
N PHE A 40 -1.99 -5.08 10.98
CA PHE A 40 -3.18 -5.68 11.57
C PHE A 40 -2.82 -6.92 12.36
N GLN A 41 -3.48 -7.11 13.50
CA GLN A 41 -3.29 -8.30 14.33
C GLN A 41 -3.75 -9.56 13.57
N GLU A 42 -2.93 -10.61 13.56
CA GLU A 42 -3.27 -11.93 13.00
C GLU A 42 -4.51 -12.51 13.71
N TYR A 43 -4.49 -12.42 15.04
CA TYR A 43 -5.58 -12.78 15.90
C TYR A 43 -5.98 -11.56 16.70
N THR A 44 -7.28 -11.27 16.76
CA THR A 44 -7.81 -10.20 17.60
C THR A 44 -7.25 -10.30 19.01
N GLY A 45 -6.62 -9.23 19.45
CA GLY A 45 -5.97 -9.11 20.76
C GLY A 45 -4.52 -9.57 20.79
N LYS A 46 -4.02 -10.40 19.87
CA LYS A 46 -2.60 -10.79 19.90
C LYS A 46 -1.75 -9.68 19.27
N HIS A 47 -0.77 -9.15 19.99
CA HIS A 47 0.22 -8.21 19.45
C HIS A 47 1.21 -8.90 18.50
N SER A 48 0.71 -9.32 17.35
CA SER A 48 1.41 -10.03 16.30
C SER A 48 0.66 -9.84 14.99
N HIS A 49 1.38 -9.52 13.93
CA HIS A 49 0.87 -9.39 12.57
C HIS A 49 1.07 -10.67 11.78
N GLU A 50 0.20 -10.93 10.80
CA GLU A 50 0.45 -11.88 9.72
C GLU A 50 0.18 -11.23 8.35
N THR A 51 1.12 -11.38 7.39
CA THR A 51 0.99 -10.77 6.05
C THR A 51 -0.30 -11.21 5.34
N CYS A 52 -0.75 -12.46 5.51
CA CYS A 52 -2.03 -12.91 4.95
C CYS A 52 -3.21 -12.04 5.41
N GLY A 53 -3.23 -11.60 6.66
CA GLY A 53 -4.25 -10.69 7.19
C GLY A 53 -4.25 -9.36 6.45
N LEU A 54 -3.07 -8.73 6.32
CA LEU A 54 -2.90 -7.49 5.56
C LEU A 54 -3.32 -7.64 4.10
N VAL A 55 -2.91 -8.72 3.42
CA VAL A 55 -3.30 -8.98 2.03
C VAL A 55 -4.81 -9.07 1.88
N ASN A 56 -5.49 -9.75 2.81
CA ASN A 56 -6.95 -9.81 2.81
C ASN A 56 -7.58 -8.42 2.98
N MET A 57 -7.01 -7.56 3.83
CA MET A 57 -7.46 -6.18 4.01
C MET A 57 -7.30 -5.36 2.73
N ILE A 58 -6.14 -5.45 2.06
CA ILE A 58 -5.87 -4.77 0.79
C ILE A 58 -6.86 -5.22 -0.29
N ALA A 59 -7.00 -6.53 -0.49
CA ALA A 59 -7.88 -7.08 -1.53
C ALA A 59 -9.35 -6.69 -1.31
N LEU A 60 -9.81 -6.70 -0.05
CA LEU A 60 -11.17 -6.30 0.29
C LEU A 60 -11.39 -4.79 0.12
N ALA A 61 -10.45 -3.95 0.55
CA ALA A 61 -10.50 -2.49 0.37
C ALA A 61 -10.58 -2.10 -1.12
N ILE A 62 -9.76 -2.75 -1.96
CA ILE A 62 -9.80 -2.55 -3.42
C ILE A 62 -11.18 -2.90 -3.97
N LYS A 63 -11.74 -4.05 -3.62
CA LYS A 63 -13.03 -4.51 -4.14
C LYS A 63 -14.21 -3.67 -3.65
N LEU A 64 -14.19 -3.24 -2.39
CA LEU A 64 -15.18 -2.29 -1.86
C LEU A 64 -15.13 -0.96 -2.62
N SER A 65 -13.92 -0.51 -2.97
CA SER A 65 -13.70 0.73 -3.74
C SER A 65 -14.15 0.60 -5.21
N GLN A 66 -13.76 -0.49 -5.87
CA GLN A 66 -14.13 -0.77 -7.26
C GLN A 66 -15.63 -0.97 -7.45
N SER A 67 -16.31 -1.57 -6.46
CA SER A 67 -17.76 -1.81 -6.51
C SER A 67 -18.60 -0.59 -6.10
N GLY A 68 -17.97 0.52 -5.71
CA GLY A 68 -18.67 1.74 -5.25
C GLY A 68 -19.38 1.57 -3.91
N VAL A 69 -19.08 0.51 -3.15
CA VAL A 69 -19.66 0.27 -1.81
C VAL A 69 -19.04 1.18 -0.75
N GLY A 70 -17.79 1.61 -0.96
CA GLY A 70 -17.10 2.63 -0.17
C GLY A 70 -15.91 3.19 -0.97
N ASP A 71 -15.15 4.12 -0.41
CA ASP A 71 -13.87 4.58 -0.98
C ASP A 71 -12.75 4.34 0.03
N TYR A 72 -11.95 3.30 -0.23
CA TYR A 72 -10.87 2.85 0.62
C TYR A 72 -9.50 2.93 -0.08
N TRP A 73 -9.39 3.77 -1.11
CA TRP A 73 -8.10 3.92 -1.81
C TRP A 73 -7.02 4.58 -0.95
N GLU A 74 -7.40 5.39 0.04
CA GLU A 74 -6.45 5.91 1.03
C GLU A 74 -5.87 4.78 1.89
N ASP A 75 -6.70 3.83 2.33
CA ASP A 75 -6.24 2.64 3.05
C ASP A 75 -5.28 1.83 2.18
N VAL A 76 -5.66 1.53 0.93
CA VAL A 76 -4.81 0.77 0.01
C VAL A 76 -3.45 1.44 -0.18
N ASP A 77 -3.42 2.77 -0.35
CA ASP A 77 -2.19 3.55 -0.51
C ASP A 77 -1.30 3.50 0.74
N CYS A 78 -1.88 3.65 1.94
CA CYS A 78 -1.17 3.45 3.19
C CYS A 78 -0.59 2.04 3.31
N TYR A 79 -1.41 1.01 3.08
CA TYR A 79 -1.05 -0.37 3.36
C TYR A 79 0.06 -0.84 2.43
N VAL A 80 -0.02 -0.48 1.14
CA VAL A 80 1.00 -0.90 0.17
C VAL A 80 2.33 -0.22 0.40
N ARG A 81 2.36 1.11 0.62
CA ARG A 81 3.61 1.86 0.81
C ARG A 81 4.33 1.47 2.10
N ASN A 82 3.58 0.99 3.08
CA ASN A 82 4.08 0.72 4.41
C ASN A 82 4.22 -0.78 4.60
N HIS A 83 3.31 -1.40 5.34
CA HIS A 83 3.56 -2.73 5.88
C HIS A 83 3.61 -3.84 4.82
N LEU A 84 2.97 -3.68 3.64
CA LEU A 84 3.09 -4.70 2.57
C LEU A 84 4.51 -4.70 2.00
N THR A 85 5.03 -3.54 1.58
CA THR A 85 6.40 -3.43 1.08
C THR A 85 7.42 -3.76 2.17
N GLU A 86 7.17 -3.34 3.41
CA GLU A 86 8.05 -3.66 4.53
C GLU A 86 8.14 -5.17 4.77
N SER A 87 7.00 -5.88 4.69
CA SER A 87 6.94 -7.34 4.88
C SER A 87 7.60 -8.14 3.75
N HIS A 88 8.05 -7.50 2.67
CA HIS A 88 8.70 -8.18 1.55
C HIS A 88 10.21 -8.32 1.84
N PHE A 89 10.67 -9.56 1.98
CA PHE A 89 12.04 -9.86 2.34
C PHE A 89 12.97 -9.69 1.14
N ILE A 90 13.62 -8.53 1.03
CA ILE A 90 14.56 -8.20 -0.06
C ILE A 90 15.97 -7.82 0.40
N ASP A 91 16.17 -7.53 1.69
CA ASP A 91 17.48 -7.16 2.26
C ASP A 91 18.12 -8.34 3.00
N MET A 92 18.78 -9.21 2.23
CA MET A 92 19.53 -10.34 2.77
C MET A 92 20.69 -9.88 3.67
N ASP A 93 21.35 -8.77 3.35
CA ASP A 93 22.46 -8.27 4.16
C ASP A 93 21.96 -7.73 5.50
N GLY A 94 20.78 -7.10 5.53
CA GLY A 94 20.09 -6.69 6.74
C GLY A 94 19.79 -7.85 7.66
N PHE A 95 19.29 -8.95 7.11
CA PHE A 95 19.07 -10.19 7.86
C PHE A 95 20.36 -10.73 8.49
N LEU A 96 21.44 -10.80 7.70
CA LEU A 96 22.74 -11.28 8.18
C LEU A 96 23.30 -10.37 9.27
N ARG A 97 23.14 -9.05 9.15
CA ARG A 97 23.54 -8.08 10.19
C ARG A 97 22.76 -8.27 11.48
N ALA A 98 21.45 -8.52 11.40
CA ALA A 98 20.58 -8.78 12.54
C ALA A 98 20.93 -10.08 13.28
N ASN A 99 21.50 -11.06 12.57
CA ASN A 99 21.88 -12.37 13.09
C ASN A 99 23.39 -12.54 13.28
N LYS A 100 24.15 -11.43 13.37
CA LYS A 100 25.62 -11.43 13.40
C LYS A 100 26.24 -12.24 14.55
N ASP A 101 25.51 -12.40 15.65
CA ASP A 101 25.98 -13.11 16.85
C ASP A 101 25.79 -14.64 16.73
N ARG A 102 25.19 -15.12 15.63
CA ARG A 102 25.06 -16.54 15.27
C ARG A 102 25.83 -16.83 13.99
N GLU A 103 26.86 -17.67 14.08
CA GLU A 103 27.59 -18.11 12.90
C GLU A 103 26.72 -19.07 12.06
N LEU A 104 26.32 -18.63 10.87
CA LEU A 104 25.50 -19.44 9.96
C LEU A 104 26.35 -20.43 9.16
N THR A 105 25.89 -21.67 9.08
CA THR A 105 26.43 -22.68 8.17
C THR A 105 26.21 -22.29 6.70
N ASP A 106 26.96 -22.91 5.79
CA ASP A 106 26.80 -22.65 4.35
C ASP A 106 25.43 -23.07 3.81
N ASP A 107 24.85 -24.15 4.35
CA ASP A 107 23.50 -24.60 4.02
C ASP A 107 22.43 -23.59 4.48
N GLU A 108 22.56 -23.03 5.68
CA GLU A 108 21.66 -21.98 6.16
C GLU A 108 21.74 -20.73 5.30
N LYS A 109 22.95 -20.29 4.92
CA LYS A 109 23.12 -19.17 3.97
C LYS A 109 22.46 -19.46 2.63
N ALA A 110 22.60 -20.68 2.11
CA ALA A 110 21.99 -21.09 0.85
C ALA A 110 20.46 -21.13 0.93
N ILE A 111 19.90 -21.58 2.05
CA ILE A 111 18.44 -21.54 2.30
C ILE A 111 17.97 -20.09 2.34
N LEU A 112 18.60 -19.23 3.14
CA LEU A 112 18.19 -17.83 3.29
C LEU A 112 18.24 -17.05 1.96
N LYS A 113 19.24 -17.32 1.10
CA LYS A 113 19.27 -16.72 -0.25
C LYS A 113 18.05 -17.07 -1.10
N ARG A 114 17.44 -18.25 -0.91
CA ARG A 114 16.21 -18.65 -1.61
C ARG A 114 14.96 -17.98 -1.04
N LEU A 115 15.07 -17.36 0.13
CA LEU A 115 13.97 -16.66 0.78
C LEU A 115 13.86 -15.20 0.31
N VAL A 116 14.87 -14.66 -0.38
CA VAL A 116 14.79 -13.33 -1.00
C VAL A 116 13.62 -13.31 -1.99
N GLY A 117 12.72 -12.34 -1.82
CA GLY A 117 11.46 -12.22 -2.56
C GLY A 117 10.26 -12.86 -1.86
N THR A 118 10.44 -13.49 -0.70
CA THR A 118 9.34 -14.01 0.12
C THR A 118 8.72 -12.91 0.99
N PHE A 119 7.59 -13.22 1.62
CA PHE A 119 6.96 -12.31 2.57
C PHE A 119 7.07 -12.84 3.99
N ALA A 120 7.28 -11.93 4.94
CA ALA A 120 7.33 -12.24 6.36
C ALA A 120 6.04 -12.92 6.82
N GLY A 121 6.20 -13.95 7.66
CA GLY A 121 5.07 -14.64 8.28
C GLY A 121 4.47 -13.80 9.39
N TRP A 122 5.28 -13.55 10.43
CA TRP A 122 4.86 -12.79 11.60
C TRP A 122 5.75 -11.58 11.89
N GLY A 123 5.21 -10.61 12.61
CA GLY A 123 5.98 -9.45 13.07
C GLY A 123 5.21 -8.51 13.98
N THR A 124 5.88 -7.44 14.36
CA THR A 124 5.32 -6.26 15.01
C THR A 124 5.57 -5.05 14.11
N PRO A 125 5.10 -3.84 14.43
CA PRO A 125 5.43 -2.66 13.64
C PRO A 125 6.94 -2.38 13.56
N VAL A 126 7.78 -2.94 14.44
CA VAL A 126 9.20 -2.57 14.59
C VAL A 126 10.19 -3.68 14.22
N ARG A 127 9.70 -4.92 14.05
CA ARG A 127 10.52 -6.08 13.67
C ARG A 127 9.69 -7.19 13.02
N PHE A 128 10.29 -7.95 12.11
CA PHE A 128 9.75 -9.24 11.68
C PHE A 128 10.38 -10.40 12.46
N ASP A 129 9.62 -11.48 12.62
CA ASP A 129 10.15 -12.75 13.14
C ASP A 129 11.01 -13.39 12.05
N ASP A 130 12.32 -13.27 12.21
CA ASP A 130 13.36 -13.68 11.27
C ASP A 130 13.56 -15.20 11.21
N SER A 131 12.90 -15.95 12.10
CA SER A 131 12.97 -17.41 12.17
C SER A 131 11.78 -18.12 11.49
N ARG A 132 10.78 -17.38 11.00
CA ARG A 132 9.48 -17.95 10.55
C ARG A 132 8.97 -17.35 9.25
N ILE A 133 9.47 -17.89 8.14
CA ILE A 133 8.90 -17.64 6.82
C ILE A 133 7.75 -18.62 6.59
N MET A 134 6.53 -18.07 6.50
CA MET A 134 5.33 -18.85 6.25
C MET A 134 4.96 -18.77 4.77
N ASN A 135 4.95 -19.90 4.08
CA ASN A 135 4.75 -19.94 2.64
C ASN A 135 3.35 -19.46 2.19
N CYS A 136 2.35 -19.48 3.07
CA CYS A 136 1.05 -18.84 2.80
C CYS A 136 1.19 -17.32 2.56
N CYS A 137 2.04 -16.66 3.36
CA CYS A 137 2.30 -15.23 3.27
C CYS A 137 3.04 -14.89 1.97
N THR A 138 3.99 -15.71 1.55
CA THR A 138 4.66 -15.55 0.25
C THR A 138 3.65 -15.58 -0.90
N ALA A 139 2.81 -16.61 -0.97
CA ALA A 139 1.83 -16.75 -2.05
C ALA A 139 0.80 -15.60 -2.05
N ASN A 140 0.27 -15.23 -0.88
CA ASN A 140 -0.70 -14.15 -0.76
C ASN A 140 -0.07 -12.76 -1.00
N GLY A 141 1.13 -12.52 -0.48
CA GLY A 141 1.87 -11.27 -0.67
C GLY A 141 2.13 -11.00 -2.14
N SER A 142 2.57 -12.01 -2.90
CA SER A 142 2.73 -11.90 -4.35
C SER A 142 1.41 -11.57 -5.07
N GLN A 143 0.28 -12.14 -4.65
CA GLN A 143 -1.03 -11.77 -5.21
C GLN A 143 -1.39 -10.31 -4.90
N ALA A 144 -1.11 -9.82 -3.69
CA ALA A 144 -1.39 -8.44 -3.32
C ALA A 144 -0.60 -7.45 -4.17
N LEU A 145 0.66 -7.75 -4.49
CA LEU A 145 1.45 -6.94 -5.43
C LEU A 145 0.74 -6.80 -6.77
N TYR A 146 0.22 -7.90 -7.32
CA TYR A 146 -0.57 -7.87 -8.56
C TYR A 146 -1.87 -7.08 -8.40
N TYR A 147 -2.63 -7.32 -7.32
CA TYR A 147 -3.90 -6.64 -7.05
C TYR A 147 -3.74 -5.13 -6.97
N VAL A 148 -2.73 -4.65 -6.22
CA VAL A 148 -2.40 -3.23 -6.13
C VAL A 148 -1.98 -2.72 -7.50
N TRP A 149 -1.01 -3.37 -8.15
CA TRP A 149 -0.50 -2.94 -9.45
C TRP A 149 -1.60 -2.81 -10.50
N ASP A 150 -2.48 -3.80 -10.59
CA ASP A 150 -3.62 -3.79 -11.52
C ASP A 150 -4.62 -2.69 -11.18
N SER A 151 -4.73 -2.33 -9.90
CA SER A 151 -5.67 -1.33 -9.38
C SER A 151 -5.14 0.10 -9.37
N ILE A 152 -3.85 0.34 -9.65
CA ILE A 152 -3.27 1.70 -9.77
C ILE A 152 -4.09 2.55 -10.75
N LEU A 153 -4.58 1.93 -11.82
CA LEU A 153 -5.37 2.54 -12.89
C LEU A 153 -6.61 1.69 -13.16
N GLN A 154 -7.74 2.35 -13.37
CA GLN A 154 -8.93 1.77 -13.99
C GLN A 154 -9.21 2.49 -15.31
N HIS A 155 -9.76 1.77 -16.27
CA HIS A 155 -10.15 2.32 -17.56
C HIS A 155 -11.56 1.87 -17.89
N ASP A 156 -12.41 2.83 -18.22
CA ASP A 156 -13.76 2.61 -18.72
C ASP A 156 -13.99 3.51 -19.92
N GLU A 157 -14.43 2.93 -21.04
CA GLU A 157 -14.60 3.57 -22.35
C GLU A 157 -13.42 4.47 -22.79
N ARG A 158 -13.44 5.76 -22.41
CA ARG A 158 -12.43 6.79 -22.72
C ARG A 158 -11.97 7.57 -21.48
N LYS A 159 -12.30 7.07 -20.28
CA LYS A 159 -11.88 7.62 -18.99
C LYS A 159 -10.85 6.70 -18.36
N VAL A 160 -9.72 7.27 -17.93
CA VAL A 160 -8.78 6.60 -17.04
C VAL A 160 -8.90 7.20 -15.64
N THR A 161 -9.00 6.36 -14.62
CA THR A 161 -8.96 6.77 -13.21
C THR A 161 -7.66 6.26 -12.59
N VAL A 162 -6.83 7.16 -12.07
CA VAL A 162 -5.63 6.86 -11.28
C VAL A 162 -6.02 6.80 -9.81
N ASN A 163 -5.97 5.62 -9.21
CA ASN A 163 -6.32 5.42 -7.81
C ASN A 163 -5.12 5.53 -6.87
N LEU A 164 -3.93 5.18 -7.36
CA LEU A 164 -2.70 5.16 -6.58
C LEU A 164 -1.62 5.94 -7.32
N LEU A 165 -0.89 6.79 -6.62
CA LEU A 165 0.22 7.56 -7.19
C LEU A 165 1.49 6.71 -7.18
N LEU A 166 1.47 5.61 -7.93
CA LEU A 166 2.55 4.63 -8.09
C LEU A 166 2.87 4.47 -9.58
N ASN A 167 4.14 4.14 -9.89
CA ASN A 167 4.57 3.99 -11.27
C ASN A 167 3.82 2.86 -11.97
N ARG A 168 3.25 3.13 -13.14
CA ARG A 168 2.60 2.12 -13.98
C ARG A 168 2.49 2.59 -15.42
N SER A 169 2.95 1.75 -16.34
CA SER A 169 2.68 1.91 -17.76
C SER A 169 1.43 1.13 -18.16
N SER A 170 0.62 1.68 -19.07
CA SER A 170 -0.58 1.02 -19.58
C SER A 170 -0.82 1.37 -21.05
N PRO A 171 -1.79 0.73 -21.75
CA PRO A 171 -2.14 1.13 -23.11
C PRO A 171 -2.71 2.56 -23.22
N TRP A 172 -3.17 3.15 -22.11
CA TRP A 172 -3.98 4.38 -22.13
C TRP A 172 -3.31 5.57 -21.45
N LEU A 173 -2.54 5.30 -20.40
CA LEU A 173 -1.90 6.32 -19.56
C LEU A 173 -0.67 5.70 -18.87
N ASP A 174 0.45 6.40 -18.89
CA ASP A 174 1.59 6.07 -18.04
C ASP A 174 1.63 6.99 -16.83
N VAL A 175 1.91 6.44 -15.66
CA VAL A 175 2.06 7.15 -14.39
C VAL A 175 3.52 7.08 -13.97
N LYS A 176 4.12 8.25 -13.73
CA LYS A 176 5.44 8.40 -13.10
C LYS A 176 5.29 9.26 -11.87
N SER A 177 5.51 8.67 -10.71
CA SER A 177 5.35 9.28 -9.39
C SER A 177 6.71 9.42 -8.72
N SER A 178 6.99 10.61 -8.21
CA SER A 178 8.21 10.90 -7.44
C SER A 178 8.00 10.72 -5.94
N LEU A 179 6.82 10.23 -5.51
CA LEU A 179 6.52 10.04 -4.10
C LEU A 179 7.34 8.87 -3.50
N PRO A 180 7.80 8.98 -2.24
CA PRO A 180 7.56 10.09 -1.30
C PRO A 180 8.64 11.19 -1.35
N TYR A 181 9.65 11.10 -2.21
CA TYR A 181 10.73 12.09 -2.28
C TYR A 181 10.20 13.48 -2.67
N GLN A 182 9.35 13.55 -3.69
CA GLN A 182 8.72 14.79 -4.14
C GLN A 182 7.25 14.58 -4.42
N GLY A 183 6.44 15.61 -4.16
CA GLY A 183 5.00 15.62 -4.46
C GLY A 183 4.81 15.99 -5.92
N GLU A 184 5.31 15.15 -6.82
CA GLU A 184 5.21 15.30 -8.26
C GLU A 184 4.73 13.99 -8.89
N VAL A 185 3.72 14.09 -9.74
CA VAL A 185 3.26 12.98 -10.58
C VAL A 185 3.13 13.47 -12.00
N ARG A 186 3.79 12.77 -12.93
CA ARG A 186 3.69 12.99 -14.36
C ARG A 186 2.88 11.88 -14.99
N LEU A 187 1.91 12.26 -15.80
CA LEU A 187 1.08 11.36 -16.56
C LEU A 187 1.30 11.60 -18.05
N LYS A 188 1.64 10.54 -18.78
CA LYS A 188 1.72 10.60 -20.24
C LYS A 188 0.46 9.98 -20.81
N ASN A 189 -0.45 10.82 -21.32
CA ASN A 189 -1.68 10.34 -21.93
C ASN A 189 -1.38 9.66 -23.26
N LYS A 190 -1.96 8.48 -23.50
CA LYS A 190 -1.86 7.78 -24.79
C LYS A 190 -3.16 7.87 -25.57
N SER A 191 -4.30 7.73 -24.89
CA SER A 191 -5.60 7.66 -25.57
C SER A 191 -6.81 8.12 -24.74
N ALA A 192 -6.65 8.45 -23.45
CA ALA A 192 -7.78 8.83 -22.62
C ALA A 192 -8.30 10.23 -22.99
N GLN A 193 -9.62 10.39 -23.10
CA GLN A 193 -10.25 11.72 -23.26
C GLN A 193 -10.50 12.41 -21.93
N ARG A 194 -10.60 11.61 -20.86
CA ARG A 194 -10.75 12.08 -19.48
C ARG A 194 -9.80 11.33 -18.57
N VAL A 195 -9.09 12.05 -17.71
CA VAL A 195 -8.25 11.47 -16.66
C VAL A 195 -8.74 11.99 -15.32
N SER A 196 -9.11 11.08 -14.42
CA SER A 196 -9.40 11.37 -13.02
C SER A 196 -8.24 10.86 -12.17
N VAL A 197 -7.72 11.66 -11.24
CA VAL A 197 -6.59 11.30 -10.39
C VAL A 197 -6.97 11.50 -8.94
N ARG A 198 -6.87 10.43 -8.15
CA ARG A 198 -7.04 10.52 -6.70
C ARG A 198 -5.85 11.24 -6.10
N ILE A 199 -6.12 12.32 -5.39
CA ILE A 199 -5.15 13.05 -4.57
C ILE A 199 -5.28 12.53 -3.13
N PRO A 200 -4.17 12.09 -2.49
CA PRO A 200 -4.20 11.59 -1.12
C PRO A 200 -4.76 12.57 -0.11
N ASN A 201 -5.36 12.07 0.97
CA ASN A 201 -6.09 12.89 1.95
C ASN A 201 -5.21 13.93 2.68
N TRP A 202 -3.90 13.68 2.78
CA TRP A 202 -2.94 14.58 3.45
C TRP A 202 -2.52 15.78 2.59
N VAL A 203 -2.88 15.79 1.30
CA VAL A 203 -2.58 16.88 0.38
C VAL A 203 -3.68 17.93 0.49
N ASP A 204 -3.29 19.18 0.72
CA ASP A 204 -4.20 20.32 0.61
C ASP A 204 -4.50 20.57 -0.88
N LYS A 205 -5.79 20.54 -1.25
CA LYS A 205 -6.25 20.70 -2.64
C LYS A 205 -5.95 22.08 -3.19
N ASP A 206 -5.90 23.10 -2.33
CA ASP A 206 -5.62 24.47 -2.74
C ASP A 206 -4.14 24.67 -3.12
N GLU A 207 -3.26 23.75 -2.69
CA GLU A 207 -1.84 23.75 -3.03
C GLU A 207 -1.51 22.86 -4.24
N VAL A 208 -2.50 22.18 -4.81
CA VAL A 208 -2.32 21.33 -6.00
C VAL A 208 -2.18 22.20 -7.24
N LYS A 209 -1.03 22.10 -7.89
CA LYS A 209 -0.74 22.75 -9.18
C LYS A 209 -0.81 21.72 -10.30
N ILE A 210 -1.48 22.08 -11.39
CA ILE A 210 -1.72 21.19 -12.53
C ILE A 210 -1.27 21.90 -13.79
N GLN A 211 -0.47 21.19 -14.59
CA GLN A 211 -0.08 21.63 -15.93
C GLN A 211 -0.48 20.57 -16.95
N VAL A 212 -1.05 21.01 -18.06
CA VAL A 212 -1.29 20.17 -19.24
C VAL A 212 -0.50 20.76 -20.40
N ASP A 213 0.40 19.97 -20.98
CA ASP A 213 1.28 20.39 -22.08
C ASP A 213 2.04 21.70 -21.76
N GLY A 214 2.52 21.81 -20.51
CA GLY A 214 3.27 22.95 -19.99
C GLY A 214 2.42 24.18 -19.61
N ARG A 215 1.09 24.12 -19.71
CA ARG A 215 0.19 25.23 -19.39
C ARG A 215 -0.58 24.98 -18.10
N ASP A 216 -0.58 25.95 -17.20
CA ASP A 216 -1.37 25.90 -15.98
C ASP A 216 -2.86 25.73 -16.29
N THR A 217 -3.48 24.76 -15.63
CA THR A 217 -4.86 24.33 -15.91
C THR A 217 -5.62 24.13 -14.60
N LYS A 218 -6.93 24.39 -14.60
CA LYS A 218 -7.83 24.03 -13.51
C LYS A 218 -8.49 22.68 -13.79
N ALA A 219 -8.72 21.89 -12.75
CA ALA A 219 -9.43 20.62 -12.83
C ALA A 219 -10.75 20.71 -12.08
N ASP A 220 -11.71 19.88 -12.50
CA ASP A 220 -12.93 19.64 -11.73
C ASP A 220 -12.63 18.69 -10.58
N TRP A 221 -13.26 18.90 -9.44
CA TRP A 221 -13.08 18.05 -8.26
C TRP A 221 -14.36 17.31 -7.90
N LEU A 222 -14.24 16.00 -7.69
CA LEU A 222 -15.25 15.19 -7.03
C LEU A 222 -14.59 14.47 -5.85
N GLN A 223 -14.96 14.85 -4.63
CA GLN A 223 -14.25 14.41 -3.43
C GLN A 223 -12.74 14.64 -3.60
N ASN A 224 -11.92 13.59 -3.51
CA ASN A 224 -10.46 13.67 -3.63
C ASN A 224 -9.96 13.35 -5.05
N TYR A 225 -10.85 13.27 -6.03
CA TYR A 225 -10.47 13.07 -7.43
C TYR A 225 -10.49 14.41 -8.17
N LEU A 226 -9.32 14.84 -8.66
CA LEU A 226 -9.26 15.86 -9.69
C LEU A 226 -9.56 15.21 -11.05
N THR A 227 -10.24 15.90 -11.94
CA THR A 227 -10.64 15.40 -13.26
C THR A 227 -10.31 16.42 -14.34
N LEU A 228 -9.62 15.96 -15.37
CA LEU A 228 -9.31 16.68 -16.59
C LEU A 228 -10.03 16.02 -17.76
N ALA A 229 -10.66 16.81 -18.62
CA ALA A 229 -11.38 16.34 -19.80
C ALA A 229 -10.88 17.06 -21.07
N GLY A 230 -11.23 16.53 -22.24
CA GLY A 230 -10.80 17.10 -23.52
C GLY A 230 -9.31 16.92 -23.80
N LEU A 231 -8.69 15.91 -23.19
CA LEU A 231 -7.26 15.64 -23.34
C LEU A 231 -6.94 15.11 -24.74
N GLY A 232 -5.88 15.64 -25.34
CA GLY A 232 -5.32 15.12 -26.58
C GLY A 232 -4.56 13.82 -26.34
N ALA A 233 -4.47 12.99 -27.38
CA ALA A 233 -3.50 11.89 -27.38
C ALA A 233 -2.08 12.49 -27.23
N SER A 234 -1.22 11.82 -26.47
CA SER A 234 0.14 12.26 -26.15
C SER A 234 0.27 13.47 -25.21
N SER A 235 -0.83 14.03 -24.68
CA SER A 235 -0.73 15.12 -23.69
C SER A 235 0.07 14.70 -22.46
N GLU A 236 0.94 15.59 -21.99
CA GLU A 236 1.62 15.46 -20.70
C GLU A 236 0.83 16.21 -19.62
N ILE A 237 0.51 15.52 -18.53
CA ILE A 237 -0.11 16.11 -17.35
C ILE A 237 0.92 16.07 -16.22
N VAL A 238 1.18 17.20 -15.60
CA VAL A 238 2.08 17.30 -14.44
C VAL A 238 1.27 17.81 -13.26
N ILE A 239 1.23 17.03 -12.18
CA ILE A 239 0.54 17.37 -10.93
C ILE A 239 1.61 17.56 -9.86
N ARG A 240 1.55 18.68 -9.14
CA ARG A 240 2.49 19.04 -8.08
C ARG A 240 1.76 19.44 -6.81
N PHE A 241 2.29 19.03 -5.67
CA PHE A 241 1.83 19.41 -4.34
C PHE A 241 3.00 19.33 -3.34
N PRO A 242 2.97 20.07 -2.23
CA PRO A 242 4.04 20.02 -1.24
C PRO A 242 4.04 18.68 -0.49
N MET A 243 5.20 18.05 -0.32
CA MET A 243 5.36 16.91 0.60
C MET A 243 5.35 17.42 2.04
N ARG A 244 4.64 16.71 2.91
CA ARG A 244 4.52 17.02 4.34
C ARG A 244 5.02 15.84 5.16
N THR A 245 5.60 16.17 6.32
CA THR A 245 6.01 15.18 7.32
C THR A 245 5.13 15.35 8.56
N SER A 246 4.63 14.26 9.10
CA SER A 246 3.90 14.22 10.38
C SER A 246 4.47 13.14 11.26
N THR A 247 4.41 13.34 12.58
CA THR A 247 4.63 12.27 13.56
C THR A 247 3.33 12.05 14.30
N GLU A 248 2.88 10.80 14.34
CA GLU A 248 1.60 10.40 14.89
C GLU A 248 1.82 9.27 15.90
N THR A 249 1.13 9.35 17.04
CA THR A 249 1.19 8.32 18.09
C THR A 249 0.04 7.35 17.94
N TYR A 250 0.35 6.06 17.95
CA TYR A 250 -0.58 4.95 17.87
C TYR A 250 -0.41 4.03 19.07
N SER A 251 -1.49 3.40 19.48
CA SER A 251 -1.48 2.47 20.61
C SER A 251 -2.24 1.21 20.25
N VAL A 252 -1.66 0.07 20.60
CA VAL A 252 -2.23 -1.25 20.34
C VAL A 252 -2.29 -2.02 21.64
N ASP A 253 -3.50 -2.37 22.05
CA ASP A 253 -3.72 -3.24 23.19
C ASP A 253 -3.49 -4.71 22.80
N SER A 254 -2.95 -5.47 23.75
CA SER A 254 -2.66 -6.89 23.64
C SER A 254 -3.43 -7.67 24.69
N TYR A 255 -3.91 -8.84 24.31
CA TYR A 255 -4.71 -9.76 25.09
C TYR A 255 -4.21 -11.19 24.86
N GLU A 256 -4.53 -12.08 25.80
CA GLU A 256 -4.22 -13.50 25.71
C GLU A 256 -4.81 -14.10 24.42
N PHE A 257 -4.06 -15.01 23.79
CA PHE A 257 -4.52 -15.70 22.61
C PHE A 257 -5.81 -16.47 22.87
N ARG A 258 -6.90 -16.06 22.20
CA ARG A 258 -8.28 -16.58 22.39
C ARG A 258 -8.85 -16.36 23.81
N GLY A 259 -8.24 -15.49 24.59
CA GLY A 259 -8.69 -15.10 25.92
C GLY A 259 -9.20 -13.66 25.96
N THR A 260 -9.60 -13.23 27.16
CA THR A 260 -9.99 -11.84 27.44
C THR A 260 -9.03 -11.15 28.42
N GLU A 261 -7.99 -11.85 28.86
CA GLU A 261 -6.99 -11.29 29.76
C GLU A 261 -6.14 -10.26 29.02
N TYR A 262 -6.07 -9.04 29.57
CA TYR A 262 -5.26 -7.95 29.02
C TYR A 262 -3.79 -8.14 29.40
N LEU A 263 -2.92 -8.18 28.40
CA LEU A 263 -1.48 -8.41 28.57
C LEU A 263 -0.66 -7.11 28.58
N GLY A 264 -1.19 -6.02 28.00
CA GLY A 264 -0.49 -4.74 27.97
C GLY A 264 -0.81 -3.91 26.73
N ARG A 265 -0.21 -2.72 26.67
CA ARG A 265 -0.35 -1.76 25.58
C ARG A 265 1.01 -1.45 24.99
N TYR A 266 1.05 -1.40 23.66
CA TYR A 266 2.22 -1.03 22.88
C TYR A 266 1.98 0.31 22.24
N ASP A 267 2.82 1.29 22.57
CA ASP A 267 2.75 2.63 22.00
C ASP A 267 3.83 2.82 20.93
N TYR A 268 3.43 3.40 19.80
CA TYR A 268 4.26 3.64 18.64
C TYR A 268 4.21 5.10 18.24
N ASN A 269 5.36 5.74 18.08
CA ASN A 269 5.46 7.02 17.37
C ASN A 269 5.92 6.75 15.95
N ILE A 270 5.09 7.13 14.98
CA ILE A 270 5.36 6.85 13.57
C ILE A 270 5.51 8.17 12.84
N THR A 271 6.66 8.35 12.20
CA THR A 271 6.91 9.50 11.33
C THR A 271 6.57 9.12 9.90
N PHE A 272 5.64 9.86 9.30
CA PHE A 272 5.21 9.71 7.91
C PHE A 272 5.72 10.88 7.06
N ARG A 273 6.11 10.58 5.81
CA ARG A 273 6.26 11.55 4.73
C ARG A 273 5.11 11.31 3.74
N GLY A 274 4.08 12.16 3.80
CA GLY A 274 2.77 11.88 3.19
C GLY A 274 2.13 10.61 3.78
N ASN A 275 1.94 9.58 2.97
CA ASN A 275 1.44 8.27 3.42
C ASN A 275 2.54 7.25 3.71
N THR A 276 3.80 7.55 3.41
CA THR A 276 4.92 6.61 3.61
C THR A 276 5.48 6.77 5.02
N ALA A 277 5.39 5.72 5.84
CA ALA A 277 6.11 5.62 7.10
C ALA A 277 7.61 5.55 6.81
N ILE A 278 8.37 6.48 7.39
CA ILE A 278 9.82 6.60 7.22
C ILE A 278 10.58 6.20 8.49
N GLN A 279 9.90 6.15 9.63
CA GLN A 279 10.45 5.75 10.92
C GLN A 279 9.30 5.29 11.84
N VAL A 280 9.56 4.26 12.64
CA VAL A 280 8.69 3.79 13.72
C VAL A 280 9.51 3.69 14.99
N GLU A 281 9.00 4.26 16.08
CA GLU A 281 9.58 4.20 17.42
C GLU A 281 8.61 3.52 18.40
N PRO A 282 9.09 2.76 19.41
CA PRO A 282 10.49 2.45 19.66
C PRO A 282 11.09 1.62 18.52
N SER A 283 12.36 1.84 18.19
CA SER A 283 13.04 0.95 17.24
C SER A 283 13.45 -0.33 17.95
N GLU A 284 13.44 -1.44 17.23
CA GLU A 284 14.02 -2.70 17.70
C GLU A 284 15.46 -2.84 17.19
N GLN A 285 16.35 -3.34 18.04
CA GLN A 285 17.74 -3.63 17.68
C GLN A 285 18.01 -5.13 17.49
N GLU A 286 17.12 -5.99 18.01
CA GLU A 286 17.19 -7.44 17.86
C GLU A 286 16.28 -7.97 16.73
N GLY A 287 16.84 -8.82 15.85
CA GLY A 287 16.13 -9.36 14.69
C GLY A 287 16.03 -8.37 13.52
N LEU A 288 15.19 -8.71 12.53
CA LEU A 288 15.07 -7.89 11.32
C LEU A 288 14.19 -6.66 11.60
N ALA A 289 14.84 -5.56 12.01
CA ALA A 289 14.23 -4.27 12.26
C ALA A 289 13.54 -3.71 11.02
N THR A 290 12.36 -3.13 11.22
CA THR A 290 11.56 -2.53 10.12
C THR A 290 11.72 -1.01 10.07
N TYR A 291 11.23 -0.42 8.98
CA TYR A 291 11.16 1.02 8.72
C TYR A 291 12.51 1.74 8.80
N GLN A 292 13.58 1.07 8.33
CA GLN A 292 14.92 1.65 8.16
C GLN A 292 15.00 2.53 6.90
N ARG A 293 14.15 3.56 6.86
CA ARG A 293 13.80 4.31 5.64
C ARG A 293 14.19 5.80 5.69
N SER A 294 15.22 6.12 6.47
CA SER A 294 15.73 7.50 6.60
C SER A 294 16.14 8.13 5.27
N HIS A 295 16.48 7.33 4.26
CA HIS A 295 16.77 7.80 2.90
C HIS A 295 15.60 8.56 2.24
N TYR A 296 14.34 8.34 2.66
CA TYR A 296 13.20 9.14 2.20
C TYR A 296 13.15 10.56 2.80
N GLN A 297 14.04 10.91 3.71
CA GLN A 297 14.20 12.30 4.16
C GLN A 297 14.85 13.18 3.08
N ASN A 298 15.64 12.58 2.18
CA ASN A 298 16.15 13.29 1.00
C ASN A 298 15.00 13.67 0.06
N SER A 299 15.19 14.73 -0.73
CA SER A 299 14.30 15.16 -1.81
C SER A 299 14.84 14.79 -3.21
N ASP A 300 16.04 14.23 -3.30
CA ASP A 300 16.57 13.67 -4.56
C ASP A 300 15.77 12.43 -4.93
N VAL A 301 15.14 12.46 -6.12
CA VAL A 301 14.33 11.35 -6.62
C VAL A 301 15.26 10.35 -7.33
N PRO A 302 15.48 9.14 -6.78
CA PRO A 302 16.27 8.13 -7.48
C PRO A 302 15.53 7.67 -8.73
N THR A 303 16.22 7.66 -9.86
CA THR A 303 15.70 7.20 -11.15
C THR A 303 16.38 5.92 -11.56
N VAL A 304 15.58 4.93 -11.98
CA VAL A 304 16.07 3.69 -12.58
C VAL A 304 15.43 3.57 -13.96
N GLU A 305 16.25 3.30 -14.98
CA GLU A 305 15.72 2.97 -16.30
C GLU A 305 15.10 1.57 -16.26
N MET A 306 13.82 1.50 -16.61
CA MET A 306 13.07 0.25 -16.72
C MET A 306 12.33 0.23 -18.06
N SER A 307 12.23 -0.96 -18.66
CA SER A 307 11.39 -1.13 -19.84
C SER A 307 9.91 -0.94 -19.47
N ASP A 308 9.18 -0.21 -20.32
CA ASP A 308 7.74 -0.08 -20.18
C ASP A 308 7.10 -1.47 -20.28
N TYR A 309 6.49 -1.94 -19.20
CA TYR A 309 5.77 -3.21 -19.18
C TYR A 309 4.27 -2.98 -19.24
N VAL A 310 3.66 -3.44 -20.34
CA VAL A 310 2.21 -3.54 -20.49
C VAL A 310 1.86 -5.03 -20.58
N PRO A 311 1.00 -5.55 -19.68
CA PRO A 311 0.70 -6.98 -19.67
C PRO A 311 -0.05 -7.37 -20.95
N PRO A 312 0.30 -8.50 -21.60
CA PRO A 312 -0.45 -8.97 -22.77
C PRO A 312 -1.86 -9.44 -22.40
N LYS A 313 -2.08 -9.83 -21.14
CA LYS A 313 -3.37 -10.24 -20.61
C LYS A 313 -3.56 -9.70 -19.19
N ARG A 314 -4.75 -9.19 -18.90
CA ARG A 314 -5.19 -8.89 -17.52
C ARG A 314 -5.92 -10.09 -16.94
N ILE A 315 -5.66 -10.38 -15.68
CA ILE A 315 -6.30 -11.44 -14.92
C ILE A 315 -7.41 -10.78 -14.10
N ALA A 316 -8.66 -11.17 -14.34
CA ALA A 316 -9.74 -10.79 -13.44
C ALA A 316 -9.60 -11.55 -12.12
N TRP A 317 -9.78 -10.85 -11.00
CA TRP A 317 -9.61 -11.39 -9.65
C TRP A 317 -10.64 -10.79 -8.71
#